data_AF-A0A4Q7FT52-F1
#
_entry.id   AF-A0A4Q7FT52-F1
#
_cell.length_a   1.000
_cell.length_b   1.000
_cell.length_c   1.000
_cell.angle_alpha   90.00
_cell.angle_beta   90.00
_cell.angle_gamma   90.00
#
_symmetry.space_group_name_H-M   'P 1'
#
loop_
_entity.id
_entity.type
_entity.pdbx_description
1 polymer ?
#
loop_
_entity_poly.entity_id
_entity_poly.type
_entity_poly.pdbx_seq_one_letter_code
_entity_poly.pdbx_strand_id
1 'polypeptide(L)' 'MSQRFHIRQSEQGDRRWLLMLIDAMEQVSRPEIRKVPCDKQVLAAVEAQLARPAVAHPCYGSSFSFRN' A
#
# COMPACT_ATOMS: atom_id res chain seq x y z
N MET A 1 15.54 -14.94 13.55
CA MET A 1 14.07 -14.87 13.70
C MET A 1 13.72 -13.46 14.16
N SER A 2 13.55 -12.52 13.23
CA SER A 2 13.53 -11.09 13.58
C SER A 2 12.57 -10.31 12.68
N GLN A 3 11.26 -10.44 12.94
CA GLN A 3 10.26 -9.48 12.43
C GLN A 3 9.20 -9.24 13.51
N ARG A 4 9.64 -8.68 14.65
CA ARG A 4 8.74 -7.93 15.53
C ARG A 4 8.57 -6.57 14.87
N PHE A 5 7.54 -6.48 14.04
CA PHE A 5 7.12 -5.25 13.39
C PHE A 5 7.12 -4.09 14.39
N HIS A 6 7.71 -2.99 13.94
CA HIS A 6 7.94 -1.71 14.61
C HIS A 6 6.64 -0.97 15.02
N ILE A 7 5.61 -1.68 15.48
CA ILE A 7 4.26 -1.16 15.78
C ILE A 7 4.24 -0.24 17.02
N ARG A 8 5.34 -0.16 17.80
CA ARG A 8 5.41 0.58 19.06
C ARG A 8 6.29 1.84 19.06
N GLN A 9 6.68 2.37 17.90
CA GLN A 9 7.36 3.69 17.83
C GLN A 9 6.36 4.85 17.52
N SER A 10 5.06 4.52 17.55
CA SER A 10 3.95 5.18 16.85
C SER A 10 3.16 6.26 17.60
N GLU A 11 3.77 7.19 18.33
CA GLU A 11 2.96 8.32 18.86
C GLU A 11 3.45 9.72 18.48
N GLN A 12 4.75 9.96 18.29
CA GLN A 12 5.24 11.30 17.88
C GLN A 12 6.22 11.33 16.71
N GLY A 13 7.01 10.27 16.47
CA GLY A 13 7.79 10.10 15.23
C GLY A 13 6.93 9.76 14.00
N ASP A 14 5.70 9.30 14.25
CA ASP A 14 4.78 8.71 13.26
C ASP A 14 4.09 9.77 12.37
N ARG A 15 3.84 10.98 12.90
CA ARG A 15 3.14 11.99 12.08
C ARG A 15 4.00 12.57 10.97
N ARG A 16 5.33 12.58 11.11
CA ARG A 16 6.21 13.14 10.09
C ARG A 16 6.19 12.30 8.81
N TRP A 17 6.17 10.97 8.92
CA TRP A 17 6.00 10.12 7.74
C TRP A 17 4.60 10.28 7.13
N LEU A 18 3.57 10.43 7.97
CA LEU A 18 2.21 10.63 7.49
C LEU A 18 2.05 11.95 6.74
N LEU A 19 2.63 13.04 7.25
CA LEU A 19 2.65 14.33 6.57
C LEU A 19 3.44 14.27 5.26
N MET A 20 4.58 13.57 5.22
CA MET A 20 5.31 13.34 3.98
C MET A 20 4.50 12.52 2.96
N LEU A 21 3.75 11.52 3.42
CA LEU A 21 2.86 10.74 2.56
C LEU A 21 1.73 11.61 1.99
N ILE A 22 1.07 12.40 2.85
CA ILE A 22 0.00 13.30 2.43
C ILE A 22 0.53 14.31 1.40
N ASP A 23 1.65 14.96 1.69
CA ASP A 23 2.27 15.91 0.75
C ASP A 23 2.60 15.25 -0.60
N ALA A 24 3.18 14.05 -0.59
CA ALA A 24 3.45 13.30 -1.82
C ALA A 24 2.16 12.97 -2.58
N MET A 25 1.09 12.55 -1.89
CA MET A 25 -0.22 12.26 -2.48
C MET A 25 -0.88 13.51 -3.06
N GLU A 26 -0.79 14.65 -2.39
CA GLU A 26 -1.29 15.93 -2.89
C GLU A 26 -0.52 16.38 -4.13
N GLN A 27 0.81 16.23 -4.14
CA GLN A 27 1.63 16.55 -5.30
C GLN A 27 1.23 15.70 -6.52
N VAL A 28 1.11 14.38 -6.38
CA VAL A 28 0.72 13.51 -7.52
C VAL A 28 -0.74 13.70 -7.94
N SER A 29 -1.60 14.23 -7.07
CA SER A 29 -3.00 14.53 -7.38
C SER A 29 -3.18 15.80 -8.21
N ARG A 30 -2.14 16.65 -8.30
CA ARG A 30 -2.19 17.89 -9.09
C ARG A 30 -2.54 17.59 -10.55
N PRO A 31 -3.52 18.31 -11.14
CA PRO A 31 -4.00 18.04 -12.48
C PRO A 31 -2.90 18.18 -13.55
N GLU A 32 -1.90 19.01 -13.31
CA GLU A 32 -0.74 19.21 -14.18
C GLU A 32 0.10 17.93 -14.30
N ILE A 33 0.27 17.19 -13.20
CA ILE A 33 0.99 15.92 -13.15
C ILE A 33 0.09 14.80 -13.67
N ARG A 34 -1.20 14.80 -13.30
CA ARG A 34 -2.17 13.79 -13.73
C ARG A 34 -2.52 13.85 -15.23
N LYS A 35 -2.36 15.02 -15.87
CA LYS A 35 -2.55 15.20 -17.31
C LYS A 35 -1.37 14.70 -18.13
N VAL A 36 -0.22 14.42 -17.51
CA VAL A 36 0.91 13.81 -18.21
C VAL A 36 0.48 12.40 -18.63
N PRO A 37 0.49 12.08 -19.93
CA PRO A 37 0.14 10.75 -20.38
C PRO A 37 1.17 9.75 -19.84
N CYS A 38 0.71 8.81 -19.02
CA CYS A 38 1.52 7.65 -18.63
C CYS A 38 1.77 6.76 -19.85
N ASP A 39 2.95 6.14 -19.89
CA ASP A 39 3.26 5.16 -20.93
C ASP A 39 2.24 4.02 -20.88
N LYS A 40 1.56 3.78 -22.01
CA LYS A 40 0.49 2.79 -22.13
C LYS A 40 0.98 1.37 -21.88
N GLN A 41 2.24 1.07 -22.21
CA GLN A 41 2.84 -0.24 -21.95
C GLN A 41 3.05 -0.47 -20.46
N VAL A 42 3.46 0.58 -19.74
CA VAL A 42 3.61 0.53 -18.29
C VAL A 42 2.26 0.37 -17.61
N LEU A 43 1.23 1.11 -18.04
CA LEU A 43 -0.14 0.94 -17.53
C LEU A 43 -0.64 -0.50 -17.76
N ALA A 44 -0.51 -1.03 -18.98
CA ALA A 44 -0.93 -2.38 -19.30
C ALA A 44 -0.20 -3.45 -18.47
N ALA A 45 1.10 -3.26 -18.21
CA ALA A 45 1.88 -4.17 -17.37
C ALA A 45 1.44 -4.11 -15.90
N VAL A 46 1.07 -2.94 -15.39
CA VAL A 46 0.54 -2.77 -14.03
C VAL A 46 -0.85 -3.36 -13.91
N GLU A 47 -1.74 -3.10 -14.86
CA GLU A 47 -3.07 -3.71 -14.92
C GLU A 47 -2.99 -5.24 -14.96
N ALA A 48 -2.10 -5.79 -15.79
CA ALA A 48 -1.85 -7.22 -15.84
C ALA A 48 -1.36 -7.77 -14.50
N GLN A 49 -0.53 -7.03 -13.75
CA GLN A 49 -0.09 -7.42 -12.41
C GLN A 49 -1.21 -7.35 -11.37
N LEU A 50 -2.07 -6.32 -11.42
CA LEU A 50 -3.21 -6.16 -10.52
C LEU A 50 -4.32 -7.19 -10.80
N ALA A 51 -4.50 -7.59 -12.05
CA ALA A 51 -5.44 -8.64 -12.44
C ALA A 51 -4.98 -10.03 -12.01
N ARG A 52 -3.71 -10.20 -11.59
CA ARG A 52 -3.26 -11.46 -11.02
C ARG A 52 -3.99 -11.64 -9.70
N PRO A 53 -4.70 -12.76 -9.50
CA PRO A 53 -5.27 -13.07 -8.21
C PRO A 53 -4.14 -12.97 -7.18
N ALA A 54 -4.34 -12.13 -6.17
CA ALA A 54 -3.44 -12.06 -5.04
C ALA A 54 -3.23 -13.50 -4.58
N VAL A 55 -1.98 -13.98 -4.65
CA VAL A 55 -1.66 -15.35 -4.26
C VAL A 55 -2.31 -15.53 -2.91
N ALA A 56 -3.25 -16.48 -2.81
CA ALA A 56 -3.95 -16.73 -1.58
C ALA A 56 -2.86 -17.00 -0.55
N HIS A 57 -2.56 -15.99 0.28
CA HIS A 57 -1.80 -16.23 1.49
C HIS A 57 -2.58 -17.36 2.16
N PRO A 58 -1.95 -18.51 2.46
CA PRO A 58 -2.64 -19.58 3.16
C PRO A 58 -3.31 -18.88 4.32
N CYS A 59 -4.65 -18.89 4.31
CA CYS A 59 -5.45 -18.19 5.28
C CYS A 59 -4.82 -18.49 6.62
N TYR A 60 -4.20 -17.50 7.25
CA TYR A 60 -4.01 -17.54 8.68
C TYR A 60 -5.45 -17.47 9.20
N GLY A 61 -6.11 -18.64 9.23
CA GLY A 61 -7.34 -18.84 9.94
C GLY A 61 -6.98 -18.45 11.35
N SER A 62 -7.35 -17.22 11.72
CA SER A 62 -7.22 -16.76 13.09
C SER A 62 -7.92 -17.82 13.93
N SER A 63 -7.20 -18.48 14.84
CA SER A 63 -7.76 -19.54 15.70
C SER A 63 -8.93 -19.04 16.56
N PHE A 64 -9.24 -17.75 16.52
CA PHE A 64 -10.42 -17.14 17.11
C PHE A 64 -11.74 -17.41 16.37
N SER A 65 -11.73 -17.86 15.10
CA SER A 65 -12.98 -18.07 14.34
C SER A 65 -13.57 -19.47 14.45
N PHE A 66 -12.95 -20.40 15.19
CA PHE A 66 -13.42 -21.80 15.31
C PHE A 66 -14.09 -22.12 16.66
N ARG A 67 -14.61 -21.11 17.37
CA ARG A 67 -15.42 -21.32 18.57
C ARG A 67 -16.79 -20.66 18.41
N ASN A 68 -17.70 -21.39 17.76
CA ASN A 68 -19.13 -21.28 18.01
C ASN A 68 -19.72 -22.69 18.00
#